data_AF-A0A2S7P3P5-F1
#
_entry.id   AF-A0A2S7P3P5-F1
#
_cell.length_a   1.000
_cell.length_b   1.000
_cell.length_c   1.000
_cell.angle_alpha   90.00
_cell.angle_beta   90.00
_cell.angle_gamma   90.00
#
_symmetry.space_group_name_H-M   'P 1'
#
loop_
_entity.id
_entity.type
_entity.pdbx_description
1 polymer ?
#
loop_
_entity_poly.entity_id
_entity_poly.type
_entity_poly.pdbx_seq_one_letter_code
_entity_poly.pdbx_strand_id
1 'polypeptide(L)'
;MLYLMYHEDVHSHEFGKLSALREIALAKEHGYQYWYAGFYIHSCVKMRYKRDYNPQYILDPELYTWILFDDKLLKKMDERKYVSENQEDTPAATALQQPQDSPKASADSDDEAEVPNPSLPVWERSMPGLLTREEILTQVDLDHIKLRLRDIDAEACQLVRWDTGSIDDIYSLKGMIAELVSAVGVELAREMVWLLG
;
A
#
# COMPACT_ATOMS: atom_id res chain seq x y z
N MET A 1 2.04 -2.72 18.35
CA MET A 1 3.28 -2.40 17.62
C MET A 1 3.89 -1.18 18.28
N LEU A 2 4.84 -1.39 19.19
CA LEU A 2 5.66 -0.31 19.72
C LEU A 2 6.70 0.10 18.67
N TYR A 3 6.70 1.37 18.28
CA TYR A 3 7.80 1.93 17.48
C TYR A 3 8.93 2.28 18.45
N LEU A 4 9.97 1.44 18.49
CA LEU A 4 11.16 1.71 19.28
C LEU A 4 12.08 2.58 18.42
N MET A 5 12.22 3.87 18.74
CA MET A 5 13.26 4.70 18.15
C MET A 5 14.57 4.34 18.84
N TYR A 6 15.53 3.78 18.11
CA TYR A 6 16.85 3.41 18.64
C TYR A 6 17.96 3.86 17.68
N HIS A 7 19.16 4.07 18.22
CA HIS A 7 20.37 4.48 17.49
C HIS A 7 20.95 3.29 16.72
N GLU A 8 21.48 3.46 15.50
CA GLU A 8 21.93 2.34 14.64
C GLU A 8 22.94 1.40 15.32
N ASP A 9 23.75 1.91 16.26
CA ASP A 9 24.75 1.13 17.01
C ASP A 9 24.17 -0.03 17.84
N VAL A 10 22.86 -0.02 18.10
CA VAL A 10 22.16 -1.03 18.91
C VAL A 10 21.34 -2.02 18.08
N HIS A 11 21.40 -1.95 16.75
CA HIS A 11 20.67 -2.83 15.84
C HIS A 11 21.01 -4.33 16.03
N SER A 12 22.22 -4.62 16.53
CA SER A 12 22.71 -5.97 16.85
C SER A 12 21.99 -6.65 18.02
N HIS A 13 21.28 -5.89 18.87
CA HIS A 13 20.69 -6.38 20.11
C HIS A 13 19.21 -6.78 19.97
N GLU A 14 18.68 -6.85 18.74
CA GLU A 14 17.32 -7.31 18.42
C GLU A 14 16.23 -6.72 19.35
N PHE A 15 16.30 -5.43 19.67
CA PHE A 15 15.40 -4.79 20.66
C PHE A 15 13.90 -4.97 20.36
N GLY A 16 13.54 -5.15 19.08
CA GLY A 16 12.17 -5.49 18.68
C GLY A 16 11.68 -6.84 19.23
N LYS A 17 12.58 -7.80 19.45
CA LYS A 17 12.23 -9.05 20.13
C LYS A 17 12.07 -8.88 21.63
N LEU A 18 12.96 -8.12 22.26
CA LEU A 18 12.88 -7.81 23.69
C LEU A 18 11.59 -7.06 24.04
N SER A 19 11.19 -6.08 23.22
CA SER A 19 9.94 -5.34 23.43
C SER A 19 8.72 -6.25 23.32
N ALA A 20 8.68 -7.12 22.31
CA ALA A 20 7.62 -8.12 22.16
C ALA A 20 7.56 -9.09 23.36
N LEU A 21 8.69 -9.59 23.84
CA LEU A 21 8.75 -10.42 25.06
C LEU A 21 8.22 -9.67 26.29
N ARG A 22 8.53 -8.38 26.41
CA ARG A 22 7.99 -7.56 27.50
C ARG A 22 6.48 -7.39 27.41
N GLU A 23 5.94 -7.16 26.22
CA GLU A 23 4.49 -7.11 25.98
C GLU A 23 3.82 -8.44 26.33
N ILE A 24 4.39 -9.58 25.92
CA ILE A 24 3.89 -10.92 26.25
C ILE A 24 3.92 -11.16 27.77
N ALA A 25 5.00 -10.76 28.45
CA ALA A 25 5.12 -10.89 29.90
C ALA A 25 4.03 -10.08 30.62
N LEU A 26 3.81 -8.82 30.21
CA LEU A 26 2.73 -7.98 30.73
C LEU A 26 1.36 -8.60 30.46
N ALA A 27 1.13 -9.14 29.25
CA ALA A 27 -0.12 -9.80 28.91
C ALA A 27 -0.42 -10.95 29.88
N LYS A 28 0.61 -11.74 30.21
CA LYS A 28 0.53 -12.83 31.18
C LYS A 28 0.31 -12.35 32.62
N GLU A 29 1.02 -11.32 33.06
CA GLU A 29 0.87 -10.72 34.40
C GLU A 29 -0.56 -10.20 34.63
N HIS A 30 -1.17 -9.63 33.60
CA HIS A 30 -2.55 -9.13 33.64
C HIS A 30 -3.62 -10.16 33.29
N GLY A 31 -3.25 -11.43 33.09
CA GLY A 31 -4.19 -12.53 32.86
C GLY A 31 -4.87 -12.53 31.49
N TYR A 32 -4.31 -11.86 30.48
CA TYR A 32 -4.81 -11.94 29.11
C TYR A 32 -4.48 -13.30 28.50
N GLN A 33 -5.47 -13.87 27.78
CA GLN A 33 -5.30 -15.16 27.12
C GLN A 33 -4.52 -15.06 25.80
N TYR A 34 -4.56 -13.89 25.15
CA TYR A 34 -4.02 -13.68 23.82
C TYR A 34 -3.22 -12.37 23.75
N TRP A 35 -2.11 -12.40 23.01
CA TRP A 35 -1.33 -11.23 22.63
C TRP A 35 -1.34 -11.11 21.11
N TYR A 36 -1.71 -9.93 20.60
CA TYR A 36 -1.80 -9.69 19.17
C TYR A 36 -0.51 -9.05 18.63
N ALA A 37 0.29 -9.85 17.93
CA ALA A 37 1.56 -9.43 17.34
C ALA A 37 1.41 -8.56 16.06
N GLY A 38 0.18 -8.30 15.60
CA GLY A 38 -0.10 -7.69 14.30
C GLY A 38 -0.08 -8.71 13.15
N PHE A 39 -0.19 -8.21 11.90
CA PHE A 39 -0.12 -9.05 10.70
C PHE A 39 1.21 -9.80 10.58
N TYR A 40 1.22 -10.88 9.80
CA TYR A 40 2.40 -11.65 9.41
C TYR A 40 2.39 -11.87 7.90
N ILE A 41 3.46 -11.45 7.23
CA ILE A 41 3.67 -11.64 5.79
C ILE A 41 4.88 -12.55 5.63
N HIS A 42 4.65 -13.77 5.16
CA HIS A 42 5.68 -14.81 5.12
C HIS A 42 6.87 -14.47 4.21
N SER A 43 6.62 -13.81 3.09
CA SER A 43 7.67 -13.35 2.16
C SER A 43 8.49 -12.17 2.69
N CYS A 44 8.08 -11.50 3.78
CA CYS A 44 8.77 -10.32 4.29
C CYS A 44 9.84 -10.70 5.33
N VAL A 45 11.11 -10.52 4.97
CA VAL A 45 12.26 -10.83 5.85
C VAL A 45 12.17 -10.11 7.20
N LYS A 46 11.73 -8.85 7.21
CA LYS A 46 11.57 -8.02 8.42
C LYS A 46 10.52 -8.58 9.39
N MET A 47 9.64 -9.48 8.95
CA MET A 47 8.60 -10.08 9.79
C MET A 47 8.96 -11.47 10.31
N ARG A 48 10.09 -12.05 9.88
CA ARG A 48 10.51 -13.41 10.27
C ARG A 48 10.64 -13.59 11.78
N TYR A 49 11.08 -12.55 12.50
CA TYR A 49 11.22 -12.61 13.96
C TYR A 49 9.93 -12.98 14.70
N LYS A 50 8.75 -12.72 14.11
CA LYS A 50 7.46 -13.04 14.73
C LYS A 50 7.21 -14.54 14.84
N ARG A 51 7.86 -15.35 13.98
CA ARG A 51 7.81 -16.82 14.03
C ARG A 51 8.42 -17.40 15.30
N ASP A 52 9.39 -16.69 15.89
CA ASP A 52 10.17 -17.22 17.00
C ASP A 52 9.32 -17.37 18.29
N TYR A 53 8.17 -16.69 18.37
CA TYR A 53 7.25 -16.77 19.51
C TYR A 53 6.32 -17.98 19.39
N ASN A 54 6.28 -18.80 20.43
CA ASN A 54 5.45 -20.00 20.47
C ASN A 54 4.71 -20.14 21.82
N PRO A 55 3.46 -20.66 21.84
CA PRO A 55 2.64 -21.03 20.68
C PRO A 55 2.02 -19.80 19.98
N GLN A 56 1.91 -19.84 18.64
CA GLN A 56 1.31 -18.78 17.83
C GLN A 56 0.19 -19.35 16.93
N TYR A 57 -0.80 -18.51 16.63
CA TYR A 57 -1.88 -18.81 15.70
C TYR A 57 -1.96 -17.73 14.62
N ILE A 58 -2.27 -18.12 13.38
CA ILE A 58 -2.52 -17.23 12.24
C ILE A 58 -4.00 -17.32 11.87
N LEU A 59 -4.60 -16.18 11.54
CA LEU A 59 -5.97 -16.11 11.07
C LEU A 59 -6.03 -16.46 9.58
N ASP A 60 -6.85 -17.44 9.23
CA ASP A 60 -7.21 -17.73 7.84
C ASP A 60 -8.10 -16.59 7.30
N PRO A 61 -7.73 -15.93 6.19
CA PRO A 61 -8.50 -14.82 5.63
C PRO A 61 -9.85 -15.24 5.01
N GLU A 62 -10.03 -16.51 4.64
CA GLU A 62 -11.28 -17.00 4.03
C GLU A 62 -12.24 -17.53 5.09
N LEU A 63 -11.69 -18.33 6.01
CA LEU A 63 -12.47 -19.04 7.01
C LEU A 63 -12.66 -18.26 8.31
N TYR A 64 -11.84 -17.24 8.53
CA TYR A 64 -11.78 -16.51 9.80
C TYR A 64 -11.53 -17.44 11.00
N THR A 65 -10.79 -18.53 10.77
CA THR A 65 -10.39 -19.50 11.80
C THR A 65 -8.93 -19.30 12.18
N TRP A 66 -8.62 -19.53 13.46
CA TRP A 66 -7.25 -19.44 13.98
C TRP A 66 -6.55 -20.80 13.83
N ILE A 67 -5.54 -20.86 12.97
CA ILE A 67 -4.75 -22.06 12.67
C ILE A 67 -3.44 -21.99 13.45
N LEU A 68 -3.00 -23.12 14.00
CA LEU A 68 -1.72 -23.20 14.69
C LEU A 68 -0.57 -22.92 13.72
N PHE A 69 0.34 -22.03 14.08
CA PHE A 69 1.51 -21.70 13.27
C PHE A 69 2.62 -22.72 13.51
N ASP A 70 2.49 -23.89 12.90
CA ASP A 70 3.44 -24.99 13.00
C ASP A 70 4.34 -25.11 11.76
N ASP A 71 5.38 -25.94 11.85
CA ASP A 71 6.29 -26.18 10.73
C ASP A 71 5.59 -26.76 9.49
N LYS A 72 4.41 -27.37 9.63
CA LYS A 72 3.62 -27.87 8.49
C LYS A 72 2.98 -26.72 7.74
N LEU A 73 2.37 -25.77 8.44
CA LEU A 73 1.81 -24.56 7.84
C LEU A 73 2.92 -23.73 7.19
N LEU A 74 4.08 -23.61 7.82
CA LEU A 74 5.21 -22.91 7.21
C LEU A 74 5.63 -23.53 5.88
N LYS A 75 5.76 -24.86 5.78
CA LYS A 75 6.08 -25.52 4.51
C LYS A 75 5.05 -25.22 3.42
N LYS A 76 3.75 -25.21 3.78
CA LYS A 76 2.68 -24.82 2.83
C LYS A 76 2.84 -23.36 2.37
N MET A 77 3.25 -22.46 3.26
CA MET A 77 3.50 -21.05 2.94
C MET A 77 4.77 -20.83 2.13
N ASP A 78 5.80 -21.67 2.31
CA ASP A 78 7.03 -21.66 1.49
C ASP A 78 6.71 -22.10 0.04
N GLU A 79 5.80 -23.06 -0.14
CA GLU A 79 5.40 -23.60 -1.45
C GLU A 79 4.48 -22.67 -2.24
N ARG A 80 3.57 -21.94 -1.56
CA ARG A 80 2.52 -21.13 -2.20
C ARG A 80 2.44 -19.76 -1.57
N LYS A 81 2.25 -18.73 -2.40
CA LYS A 81 2.05 -17.34 -1.95
C LYS A 81 0.82 -17.15 -1.04
N TYR A 82 -0.17 -18.04 -1.16
CA TYR A 82 -1.45 -17.96 -0.45
C TYR A 82 -1.86 -19.34 0.04
N VAL A 83 -2.30 -19.44 1.30
CA VAL A 83 -2.65 -20.68 1.99
C VAL A 83 -3.96 -20.46 2.75
N SER A 84 -4.93 -21.36 2.55
CA SER A 84 -6.22 -21.45 3.26
C SER A 84 -6.49 -22.92 3.59
N GLU A 85 -7.13 -23.21 4.73
CA GLU A 85 -7.36 -24.57 5.24
C GLU A 85 -8.31 -25.39 4.33
N ASN A 86 -9.22 -24.73 3.61
CA ASN A 86 -10.21 -25.38 2.74
C ASN A 86 -9.68 -25.84 1.38
N GLN A 87 -8.44 -25.49 1.02
CA GLN A 87 -7.87 -25.95 -0.25
C GLN A 87 -7.35 -27.38 -0.12
N GLU A 88 -8.27 -28.35 -0.09
CA GLU A 88 -7.97 -29.70 -0.58
C GLU A 88 -7.44 -29.59 -2.02
N ASP A 89 -6.42 -30.38 -2.33
CA ASP A 89 -5.61 -30.36 -3.55
C ASP A 89 -6.39 -30.11 -4.84
N THR A 90 -6.56 -28.83 -5.19
CA THR A 90 -7.00 -28.40 -6.51
C THR A 90 -5.84 -27.63 -7.11
N PRO A 91 -5.17 -28.15 -8.17
CA PRO A 91 -4.15 -27.37 -8.85
C PRO A 91 -4.81 -26.11 -9.39
N ALA A 92 -4.29 -24.98 -8.94
CA ALA A 92 -4.56 -23.61 -9.38
C ALA A 92 -5.40 -23.52 -10.67
N ALA A 93 -6.72 -23.48 -10.53
CA ALA A 93 -7.61 -23.12 -11.61
C ALA A 93 -8.78 -22.34 -11.02
N THR A 94 -8.84 -21.06 -11.39
CA THR A 94 -9.97 -20.14 -11.23
C THR A 94 -9.99 -19.31 -9.95
N ALA A 95 -9.15 -18.27 -9.92
CA ALA A 95 -9.58 -16.97 -9.40
C ALA A 95 -8.90 -15.84 -10.19
N LEU A 96 -9.73 -15.11 -10.94
CA LEU A 96 -9.53 -13.78 -11.54
C LEU A 96 -8.62 -13.71 -12.78
N GLN A 97 -9.28 -13.59 -13.94
CA GLN A 97 -8.70 -13.09 -15.18
C GLN A 97 -8.20 -11.65 -14.94
N GLN A 98 -6.90 -11.50 -14.67
CA GLN A 98 -6.17 -10.28 -14.99
C GLN A 98 -5.67 -10.41 -16.43
N PRO A 99 -5.81 -9.38 -17.28
CA PRO A 99 -5.14 -9.35 -18.56
C PRO A 99 -3.64 -9.46 -18.33
N GLN A 100 -3.05 -10.45 -19.00
CA GLN A 100 -1.66 -10.81 -18.92
C GLN A 100 -0.83 -9.73 -19.60
N ASP A 101 0.02 -9.06 -18.84
CA ASP A 101 1.34 -8.68 -19.35
C ASP A 101 2.34 -8.72 -18.19
N SER A 102 3.18 -9.74 -18.23
CA SER A 102 4.43 -9.80 -17.47
C SER A 102 5.56 -9.86 -18.49
N PRO A 103 6.71 -9.29 -18.15
CA PRO A 103 7.84 -10.19 -18.03
C PRO A 103 8.68 -9.99 -16.76
N LYS A 104 8.90 -11.14 -16.11
CA LYS A 104 10.16 -11.64 -15.49
C LYS A 104 10.57 -11.18 -14.08
N ALA A 105 10.47 -12.18 -13.19
CA ALA A 105 11.53 -12.74 -12.36
C ALA A 105 12.31 -11.78 -11.45
N SER A 106 11.88 -11.77 -10.19
CA SER A 106 12.65 -11.31 -9.03
C SER A 106 13.93 -12.13 -8.86
N ALA A 107 15.08 -11.48 -9.03
CA ALA A 107 16.33 -11.88 -8.41
C ALA A 107 16.51 -11.03 -7.14
N ASP A 108 16.81 -11.71 -6.04
CA ASP A 108 17.11 -11.14 -4.73
C ASP A 108 18.45 -10.37 -4.81
N SER A 109 18.38 -9.06 -5.00
CA SER A 109 19.44 -8.12 -4.62
C SER A 109 18.85 -7.12 -3.65
N ASP A 110 19.68 -6.55 -2.79
CA ASP A 110 19.38 -5.34 -1.99
C ASP A 110 19.04 -4.16 -2.91
N ASP A 111 17.94 -4.26 -3.65
CA ASP A 111 17.42 -3.22 -4.50
C ASP A 111 16.92 -2.12 -3.56
N GLU A 112 17.66 -1.02 -3.53
CA GLU A 112 17.10 0.29 -3.32
C GLU A 112 15.73 0.29 -4.01
N ALA A 113 14.64 0.39 -3.23
CA ALA A 113 13.29 0.42 -3.76
C ALA A 113 13.31 1.31 -5.01
N GLU A 114 13.07 0.73 -6.20
CA GLU A 114 13.14 1.44 -7.48
C GLU A 114 12.52 2.80 -7.24
N VAL A 115 13.34 3.86 -7.19
CA VAL A 115 12.87 5.17 -6.75
C VAL A 115 11.78 5.53 -7.73
N PRO A 116 10.49 5.57 -7.30
CA PRO A 116 9.41 5.62 -8.26
C PRO A 116 9.59 6.89 -9.07
N ASN A 117 9.78 6.77 -10.39
CA ASN A 117 10.17 7.90 -11.23
C ASN A 117 9.22 9.07 -10.94
N PRO A 118 9.70 10.15 -10.30
CA PRO A 118 8.83 11.23 -9.83
C PRO A 118 8.19 11.96 -11.00
N SER A 119 8.62 11.70 -12.23
CA SER A 119 8.10 12.29 -13.47
C SER A 119 6.90 11.55 -14.05
N LEU A 120 6.52 10.38 -13.50
CA LEU A 120 5.35 9.61 -13.95
C LEU A 120 4.10 10.00 -13.17
N PRO A 121 2.97 10.31 -13.85
CA PRO A 121 1.71 10.62 -13.19
C PRO A 121 1.22 9.52 -12.26
N VAL A 122 0.48 9.91 -11.21
CA VAL A 122 -0.01 8.98 -10.18
C VAL A 122 -0.96 7.91 -10.71
N TRP A 123 -1.79 8.24 -11.71
CA TRP A 123 -2.73 7.28 -12.32
C TRP A 123 -2.06 6.14 -13.09
N GLU A 124 -0.78 6.26 -13.46
CA GLU A 124 -0.04 5.18 -14.11
C GLU A 124 0.50 4.15 -13.09
N ARG A 125 0.47 4.47 -11.79
CA ARG A 125 1.11 3.67 -10.75
C ARG A 125 0.30 2.46 -10.27
N SER A 126 -0.74 2.05 -11.01
CA SER A 126 -1.58 0.87 -10.73
C SER A 126 -2.06 0.78 -9.26
N MET A 127 -2.29 1.92 -8.61
CA MET A 127 -2.81 1.93 -7.24
C MET A 127 -4.33 1.80 -7.27
N PRO A 128 -4.92 0.86 -6.50
CA PRO A 128 -6.37 0.69 -6.45
C PRO A 128 -7.04 1.94 -5.86
N GLY A 129 -8.11 2.41 -6.51
CA GLY A 129 -8.90 3.57 -6.05
C GLY A 129 -8.55 4.91 -6.72
N LEU A 130 -7.54 4.95 -7.59
CA LEU A 130 -7.25 6.12 -8.42
C LEU A 130 -8.13 6.15 -9.68
N LEU A 131 -8.48 7.34 -10.14
CA LEU A 131 -9.07 7.50 -11.47
C LEU A 131 -8.00 7.31 -12.54
N THR A 132 -8.34 6.54 -13.57
CA THR A 132 -7.52 6.36 -14.77
C THR A 132 -7.57 7.60 -15.66
N ARG A 133 -6.60 7.73 -16.57
CA ARG A 133 -6.52 8.84 -17.54
C ARG A 133 -7.82 9.06 -18.31
N GLU A 134 -8.45 7.98 -18.74
CA GLU A 134 -9.69 8.01 -19.53
C GLU A 134 -10.89 8.45 -18.69
N GLU A 135 -10.95 8.01 -17.43
CA GLU A 135 -11.98 8.40 -16.48
C GLU A 135 -11.87 9.88 -16.10
N ILE A 136 -10.66 10.42 -15.94
CA ILE A 136 -10.45 11.85 -15.66
C ILE A 136 -11.01 12.69 -16.82
N LEU A 137 -10.64 12.35 -18.06
CA LEU A 137 -11.07 13.08 -19.25
C LEU A 137 -12.59 13.03 -19.51
N THR A 138 -13.25 11.96 -19.06
CA THR A 138 -14.68 11.75 -19.30
C THR A 138 -15.57 12.25 -18.16
N GLN A 139 -15.11 12.12 -16.91
CA GLN A 139 -15.93 12.39 -15.73
C GLN A 139 -15.67 13.77 -15.11
N VAL A 140 -14.51 14.36 -15.39
CA VAL A 140 -14.08 15.64 -14.79
C VAL A 140 -13.83 16.67 -15.88
N ASP A 141 -14.56 17.78 -15.78
CA ASP A 141 -14.29 18.98 -16.57
C ASP A 141 -13.12 19.74 -15.91
N LEU A 142 -11.91 19.48 -16.40
CA LEU A 142 -10.71 20.11 -15.87
C LEU A 142 -10.69 21.63 -16.11
N ASP A 143 -11.36 22.11 -17.16
CA ASP A 143 -11.29 23.50 -17.61
C ASP A 143 -11.99 24.45 -16.62
N HIS A 144 -13.02 23.98 -15.93
CA HIS A 144 -13.83 24.77 -14.99
C HIS A 144 -13.51 24.47 -13.53
N ILE A 145 -12.34 23.90 -13.23
CA ILE A 145 -11.88 23.72 -11.86
C ILE A 145 -11.63 25.10 -11.22
N LYS A 146 -12.17 25.29 -10.03
CA LYS A 146 -12.09 26.56 -9.29
C LYS A 146 -10.73 26.70 -8.64
N LEU A 147 -10.07 27.81 -8.96
CA LEU A 147 -8.78 28.20 -8.43
C LEU A 147 -8.91 29.52 -7.68
N ARG A 148 -8.11 29.70 -6.64
CA ARG A 148 -7.95 30.95 -5.89
C ARG A 148 -6.47 31.32 -5.90
N LEU A 149 -6.17 32.41 -6.61
CA LEU A 149 -4.84 33.00 -6.71
C LEU A 149 -4.81 34.23 -5.80
N ARG A 150 -4.24 34.09 -4.61
CA ARG A 150 -4.31 35.12 -3.54
C ARG A 150 -5.76 35.50 -3.22
N ASP A 151 -6.20 36.67 -3.68
CA ASP A 151 -7.55 37.21 -3.45
C ASP A 151 -8.44 37.15 -4.71
N ILE A 152 -7.97 36.48 -5.77
CA ILE A 152 -8.69 36.37 -7.05
C ILE A 152 -9.18 34.95 -7.24
N ASP A 153 -10.49 34.79 -7.40
CA ASP A 153 -11.10 33.55 -7.85
C ASP A 153 -11.05 33.47 -9.38
N ALA A 154 -10.57 32.35 -9.91
CA ALA A 154 -10.42 32.09 -11.34
C ALA A 154 -10.76 30.64 -11.66
N GLU A 155 -11.06 30.36 -12.92
CA GLU A 155 -11.20 28.99 -13.42
C GLU A 155 -9.91 28.56 -14.14
N ALA A 156 -9.66 27.25 -14.20
CA ALA A 156 -8.44 26.72 -14.81
C ALA A 156 -8.24 27.18 -16.26
N CYS A 157 -9.31 27.23 -17.06
CA CYS A 157 -9.31 27.72 -18.44
C CYS A 157 -8.91 29.20 -18.58
N GLN A 158 -9.00 29.99 -17.52
CA GLN A 158 -8.64 31.40 -17.52
C GLN A 158 -7.13 31.61 -17.36
N LEU A 159 -6.36 30.54 -17.12
CA LEU A 159 -4.92 30.61 -16.99
C LEU A 159 -4.23 30.61 -18.34
N VAL A 160 -3.27 31.53 -18.51
CA VAL A 160 -2.53 31.74 -19.77
C VAL A 160 -1.83 30.48 -20.30
N ARG A 161 -1.42 29.57 -19.41
CA ARG A 161 -0.70 28.33 -19.78
C ARG A 161 -1.60 27.09 -19.80
N TRP A 162 -2.91 27.24 -19.62
CA TRP A 162 -3.83 26.11 -19.52
C TRP A 162 -3.92 25.31 -20.82
N ASP A 163 -4.22 25.98 -21.93
CA ASP A 163 -4.41 25.33 -23.23
C ASP A 163 -3.12 24.74 -23.81
N THR A 164 -1.97 25.26 -23.37
CA THR A 164 -0.65 24.77 -23.77
C THR A 164 -0.16 23.57 -22.95
N GLY A 165 -0.82 23.26 -21.83
CA GLY A 165 -0.43 22.18 -20.92
C GLY A 165 -0.95 20.81 -21.36
N SER A 166 -0.14 19.77 -21.18
CA SER A 166 -0.56 18.38 -21.38
C SER A 166 -0.90 17.73 -20.05
N ILE A 167 -1.94 16.89 -20.02
CA ILE A 167 -2.26 16.07 -18.83
C ILE A 167 -1.13 15.09 -18.50
N ASP A 168 -0.38 14.64 -19.51
CA ASP A 168 0.71 13.68 -19.33
C ASP A 168 2.00 14.35 -18.80
N ASP A 169 2.05 15.69 -18.75
CA ASP A 169 3.18 16.44 -18.19
C ASP A 169 2.86 16.93 -16.78
N ILE A 170 3.42 16.26 -15.78
CA ILE A 170 3.24 16.58 -14.35
C ILE A 170 3.80 17.95 -13.95
N TYR A 171 4.70 18.54 -14.75
CA TYR A 171 5.22 19.88 -14.48
C TYR A 171 4.31 20.97 -15.05
N SER A 172 3.37 20.60 -15.91
CA SER A 172 2.33 21.49 -16.39
C SER A 172 1.23 21.63 -15.35
N LEU A 173 0.60 22.80 -15.32
CA LEU A 173 -0.51 23.07 -14.40
C LEU A 173 -1.72 22.15 -14.69
N LYS A 174 -1.89 21.72 -15.94
CA LYS A 174 -2.92 20.76 -16.33
C LYS A 174 -2.63 19.36 -15.81
N GLY A 175 -1.39 18.92 -15.86
CA GLY A 175 -0.95 17.63 -15.29
C GLY A 175 -1.05 17.61 -13.77
N MET A 176 -0.56 18.65 -13.08
CA MET A 176 -0.70 18.78 -11.62
C MET A 176 -2.16 18.73 -11.17
N ILE A 177 -3.05 19.43 -11.90
CA ILE A 177 -4.47 19.42 -11.60
C ILE A 177 -5.08 18.03 -11.83
N ALA A 178 -4.77 17.38 -12.96
CA ALA A 178 -5.21 16.03 -13.23
C ALA A 178 -4.71 15.02 -12.17
N GLU A 179 -3.52 15.23 -11.60
CA GLU A 179 -2.91 14.31 -10.63
C GLU A 179 -3.65 14.33 -9.31
N LEU A 180 -3.96 15.52 -8.80
CA LEU A 180 -4.76 15.63 -7.60
C LEU A 180 -6.18 15.12 -7.85
N VAL A 181 -6.78 15.44 -9.01
CA VAL A 181 -8.11 14.93 -9.36
C VAL A 181 -8.13 13.41 -9.35
N SER A 182 -7.09 12.76 -9.89
CA SER A 182 -6.95 11.30 -9.87
C SER A 182 -6.94 10.72 -8.44
N ALA A 183 -6.23 11.39 -7.53
CA ALA A 183 -6.08 10.94 -6.15
C ALA A 183 -7.29 11.25 -5.27
N VAL A 184 -7.97 12.37 -5.52
CA VAL A 184 -9.05 12.89 -4.67
C VAL A 184 -10.43 12.42 -5.14
N GLY A 185 -10.59 12.13 -6.43
CA GLY A 185 -11.85 11.66 -7.00
C GLY A 185 -12.74 12.77 -7.55
N VAL A 186 -13.75 12.37 -8.34
CA VAL A 186 -14.61 13.27 -9.14
C VAL A 186 -15.47 14.20 -8.27
N GLU A 187 -16.01 13.70 -7.16
CA GLU A 187 -16.94 14.48 -6.31
C GLU A 187 -16.23 15.66 -5.66
N LEU A 188 -15.13 15.37 -4.95
CA LEU A 188 -14.32 16.38 -4.28
C LEU A 188 -13.65 17.33 -5.29
N ALA A 189 -13.28 16.86 -6.48
CA ALA A 189 -12.76 17.70 -7.55
C ALA A 189 -13.68 18.86 -7.96
N ARG A 190 -15.00 18.66 -7.89
CA ARG A 190 -15.98 19.69 -8.25
C ARG A 190 -16.24 20.69 -7.14
N GLU A 191 -16.08 20.28 -5.89
CA GLU A 191 -16.36 21.11 -4.72
C GLU A 191 -15.13 21.86 -4.21
N MET A 192 -13.93 21.37 -4.51
CA MET A 192 -12.70 21.98 -4.01
C MET A 192 -12.34 23.30 -4.72
N VAL A 193 -11.76 24.22 -3.94
CA VAL A 193 -11.12 25.43 -4.45
C VAL A 193 -9.62 25.29 -4.24
N TRP A 194 -8.88 25.37 -5.33
CA TRP A 194 -7.44 25.18 -5.34
C TRP A 194 -6.72 26.49 -5.04
N LEU A 195 -5.92 26.51 -3.98
CA LEU A 195 -5.13 27.69 -3.64
C LEU A 195 -3.78 27.64 -4.36
N LEU A 196 -3.56 28.56 -5.30
CA LEU A 196 -2.23 28.84 -5.82
C LEU A 196 -1.64 30.03 -5.03
N GLY A 197 -0.61 29.75 -4.23
CA GLY A 197 0.10 30.71 -3.36
C GLY A 197 1.50 31.02 -3.83
#